data_AF-A0A1I7IP22-F1
#
_entry.id   AF-A0A1I7IP22-F1
#
_cell.length_a   1.000
_cell.length_b   1.000
_cell.length_c   1.000
_cell.angle_alpha   90.00
_cell.angle_beta   90.00
_cell.angle_gamma   90.00
#
_symmetry.space_group_name_H-M   'P 1'
#
loop_
_entity.id
_entity.type
_entity.pdbx_description
1 polymer ?
#
loop_
_entity_poly.entity_id
_entity_poly.type
_entity_poly.pdbx_seq_one_letter_code
_entity_poly.pdbx_strand_id
1 'polypeptide(L)'
;MRSEESALEPRATPFVVDLLDFVAAIHPIALKMAFVIVLGGLLAVTPTITRWLIVVLVMLIVPAALDLRGRLTAAKRQLCEAAKIEAGACAALRIAIARVDELEGELDEIRRRPTGSTNDPIYRRVGLDADAPDYVVQAARRAHRLALHPDKHSPERRQAAHERYVAAEAAFDGIARRRGA
;
A
#
# COMPACT_ATOMS: atom_id res chain seq x y z
N MET A 1 -33.24 -13.11 -6.31
CA MET A 1 -33.10 -13.91 -5.07
C MET A 1 -32.73 -12.95 -3.95
N ARG A 2 -33.73 -12.54 -3.18
CA ARG A 2 -33.63 -11.57 -2.08
C ARG A 2 -33.95 -12.40 -0.84
N SER A 3 -32.92 -12.77 -0.08
CA SER A 3 -33.05 -13.65 1.08
C SER A 3 -33.77 -12.91 2.21
N GLU A 4 -34.84 -13.52 2.68
CA GLU A 4 -35.61 -13.12 3.85
C GLU A 4 -34.81 -13.47 5.11
N GLU A 5 -33.90 -12.59 5.53
CA GLU A 5 -33.38 -12.56 6.91
C GLU A 5 -34.44 -11.86 7.79
N SER A 6 -35.50 -12.59 8.12
CA SER A 6 -36.42 -12.17 9.17
C SER A 6 -35.78 -12.47 10.53
N ALA A 7 -35.29 -11.40 11.14
CA ALA A 7 -34.74 -11.36 12.48
C ALA A 7 -35.71 -11.95 13.51
N LEU A 8 -35.31 -13.06 14.13
CA LEU A 8 -35.83 -13.45 15.44
C LEU A 8 -35.18 -12.55 16.49
N GLU A 9 -35.75 -11.35 16.71
CA GLU A 9 -35.45 -10.61 17.92
C GLU A 9 -36.13 -11.31 19.11
N PRO A 10 -35.36 -11.81 20.10
CA PRO A 10 -35.93 -12.38 21.30
C PRO A 10 -36.65 -11.28 22.09
N ARG A 11 -38.00 -11.27 22.05
CA ARG A 11 -38.81 -10.43 22.93
C ARG A 11 -38.53 -10.83 24.38
N ALA A 12 -37.76 -10.00 25.09
CA ALA A 12 -37.60 -10.10 26.53
C ALA A 12 -38.99 -10.09 27.20
N THR A 13 -39.26 -11.06 28.06
CA THR A 13 -40.52 -11.09 28.81
C THR A 13 -40.55 -9.92 29.79
N PRO A 14 -41.74 -9.31 30.04
CA PRO A 14 -41.87 -8.10 30.87
C PRO A 14 -41.28 -8.27 32.27
N PHE A 15 -41.26 -9.49 32.80
CA PHE A 15 -40.62 -9.83 34.08
C PHE A 15 -39.11 -9.56 34.11
N VAL A 16 -38.39 -9.77 33.00
CA VAL A 16 -36.93 -9.55 32.94
C VAL A 16 -36.61 -8.06 32.96
N VAL A 17 -37.48 -7.25 32.34
CA VAL A 17 -37.35 -5.78 32.30
C VAL A 17 -37.60 -5.20 33.69
N ASP A 18 -38.68 -5.61 34.35
CA ASP A 18 -39.01 -5.15 35.71
C ASP A 18 -37.93 -5.57 36.74
N LEU A 19 -37.35 -6.75 36.59
CA LEU A 19 -36.26 -7.21 37.47
C LEU A 19 -34.97 -6.41 37.23
N LEU A 20 -34.65 -6.07 35.98
CA LEU A 20 -33.49 -5.26 35.63
C LEU A 20 -33.64 -3.82 36.12
N ASP A 21 -34.82 -3.22 35.97
CA ASP A 21 -35.11 -1.88 36.48
C ASP A 21 -35.09 -1.83 38.00
N PHE A 22 -35.59 -2.86 38.67
CA PHE A 22 -35.48 -3.00 40.13
C PHE A 22 -34.01 -3.11 40.58
N VAL A 23 -33.20 -3.92 39.91
CA VAL A 23 -31.77 -4.06 40.21
C VAL A 23 -30.99 -2.78 39.90
N ALA A 24 -31.35 -2.05 38.83
CA ALA A 24 -30.75 -0.77 38.46
C ALA A 24 -31.16 0.38 39.40
N ALA A 25 -32.37 0.33 39.96
CA ALA A 25 -32.88 1.29 40.94
C ALA A 25 -32.23 1.13 42.34
N ILE A 26 -31.66 -0.04 42.64
CA ILE A 26 -30.89 -0.26 43.87
C ILE A 26 -29.55 0.45 43.75
N HIS A 27 -29.34 1.49 44.57
CA HIS A 27 -28.09 2.23 44.62
C HIS A 27 -26.91 1.24 44.82
N PRO A 28 -25.82 1.31 44.03
CA PRO A 28 -24.72 0.33 44.07
C PRO A 28 -24.04 0.22 45.44
N ILE A 29 -24.27 1.21 46.31
CA ILE A 29 -23.82 1.22 47.71
C ILE A 29 -24.71 0.34 48.59
N ALA A 30 -26.03 0.42 48.45
CA ALA A 30 -26.98 -0.40 49.20
C ALA A 30 -26.81 -1.90 48.87
N LEU A 31 -26.57 -2.22 47.60
CA LEU A 31 -26.27 -3.59 47.17
C LEU A 31 -24.98 -4.13 47.81
N LYS A 32 -23.91 -3.33 47.80
CA LYS A 32 -22.64 -3.70 48.44
C LYS A 32 -22.79 -3.87 49.95
N MET A 33 -23.54 -3.00 50.61
CA MET A 33 -23.78 -3.07 52.06
C MET A 33 -24.62 -4.30 52.44
N ALA A 34 -25.69 -4.59 51.71
CA ALA A 34 -26.49 -5.79 51.91
C ALA A 34 -25.65 -7.07 51.70
N PHE A 35 -24.80 -7.09 50.67
CA PHE A 35 -23.89 -8.20 50.42
C PHE A 35 -22.87 -8.37 51.56
N VAL A 36 -22.27 -7.29 52.06
CA VAL A 36 -21.32 -7.33 53.19
C VAL A 36 -22.00 -7.80 54.48
N ILE A 37 -23.24 -7.39 54.75
CA ILE A 37 -23.99 -7.80 55.96
C ILE A 37 -24.39 -9.28 55.88
N VAL A 38 -24.94 -9.73 54.76
CA VAL A 38 -25.33 -11.13 54.55
C VAL A 38 -24.09 -12.04 54.57
N LEU A 39 -23.01 -11.64 53.88
CA LEU A 39 -21.77 -12.38 53.85
C LEU A 39 -21.10 -12.42 55.23
N GLY A 40 -21.05 -11.29 55.94
CA GLY A 40 -20.50 -11.18 57.29
C GLY A 40 -21.28 -11.99 58.34
N GLY A 41 -22.62 -11.99 58.26
CA GLY A 41 -23.47 -12.82 59.11
C GLY A 41 -23.30 -14.32 58.83
N LEU A 42 -23.20 -14.71 57.55
CA LEU A 42 -22.94 -16.09 57.15
C LEU A 42 -21.55 -16.57 57.60
N LEU A 43 -20.56 -15.68 57.57
CA LEU A 43 -19.20 -15.91 58.06
C LEU A 43 -19.14 -16.19 59.58
N ALA A 44 -19.99 -15.53 60.36
CA ALA A 44 -20.02 -15.65 61.81
C ALA A 44 -20.59 -16.99 62.31
N VAL A 45 -21.46 -17.65 61.52
CA VAL A 45 -22.23 -18.82 61.98
C VAL A 45 -21.49 -20.14 61.73
N THR A 46 -20.53 -20.20 60.81
CA THR A 46 -19.75 -21.44 60.56
C THR A 46 -18.35 -21.14 60.02
N PRO A 47 -17.29 -21.20 60.86
CA PRO A 47 -15.91 -20.99 60.40
C PRO A 47 -15.49 -22.00 59.32
N THR A 48 -16.15 -23.16 59.28
CA THR A 48 -15.93 -24.20 58.26
C THR A 48 -16.46 -23.79 56.88
N ILE A 49 -17.70 -23.28 56.79
CA ILE A 49 -18.31 -22.89 55.49
C ILE A 49 -17.57 -21.71 54.89
N THR A 50 -17.18 -20.75 55.74
CA THR A 50 -16.35 -19.60 55.35
C THR A 50 -15.06 -20.03 54.65
N ARG A 51 -14.33 -21.00 55.23
CA ARG A 51 -13.06 -21.47 54.66
C ARG A 51 -13.27 -22.09 53.29
N TRP A 52 -14.32 -22.90 53.12
CA TRP A 52 -14.66 -23.48 51.81
C TRP A 52 -15.05 -22.43 50.79
N LEU A 53 -15.81 -21.40 51.18
CA LEU A 53 -16.15 -20.27 50.29
C LEU A 53 -14.91 -19.51 49.83
N ILE A 54 -13.94 -19.24 50.71
CA ILE A 54 -12.68 -18.59 50.34
C ILE A 54 -11.92 -19.46 49.33
N VAL A 55 -11.84 -20.77 49.56
CA VAL A 55 -11.15 -21.69 48.63
C VAL A 55 -11.81 -21.68 47.27
N VAL A 56 -13.15 -21.79 47.19
CA VAL A 56 -13.89 -21.74 45.92
C VAL A 56 -13.70 -20.38 45.22
N LEU A 57 -13.75 -19.29 45.97
CA LEU A 57 -13.55 -17.94 45.44
C LEU A 57 -12.14 -17.76 44.86
N VAL A 58 -11.10 -18.20 45.58
CA VAL A 58 -9.72 -18.17 45.09
C VAL A 58 -9.58 -19.06 43.86
N MET A 59 -10.14 -20.26 43.87
CA MET A 59 -10.11 -21.19 42.75
C MET A 59 -10.80 -20.63 41.50
N LEU A 60 -11.78 -19.73 41.64
CA LEU A 60 -12.47 -19.07 40.54
C LEU A 60 -11.74 -17.80 40.06
N ILE A 61 -11.21 -16.99 40.97
CA ILE A 61 -10.53 -15.73 40.64
C ILE A 61 -9.15 -15.96 40.02
N VAL A 62 -8.38 -16.91 40.56
CA VAL A 62 -7.00 -17.18 40.10
C VAL A 62 -6.92 -17.51 38.60
N PRO A 63 -7.70 -18.45 38.02
CA PRO A 63 -7.64 -18.73 36.59
C PRO A 63 -8.09 -17.54 35.74
N ALA A 64 -9.10 -16.78 36.18
CA ALA A 64 -9.54 -15.57 35.47
C ALA A 64 -8.45 -14.49 35.46
N ALA A 65 -7.74 -14.30 36.58
CA ALA A 65 -6.63 -13.36 36.67
C ALA A 65 -5.42 -13.81 35.82
N LEU A 66 -5.15 -15.12 35.77
CA LEU A 66 -4.10 -15.68 34.91
C LEU A 66 -4.45 -15.53 33.42
N ASP A 67 -5.71 -15.76 33.03
CA ASP A 67 -6.18 -15.55 31.66
C ASP A 67 -6.04 -14.07 31.24
N LEU A 68 -6.45 -13.13 32.10
CA LEU A 68 -6.26 -11.69 31.83
C LEU A 68 -4.78 -11.32 31.64
N ARG A 69 -3.88 -11.87 32.46
CA ARG A 69 -2.43 -11.65 32.29
C ARG A 69 -1.93 -12.26 30.98
N GLY A 70 -2.43 -13.45 30.62
CA GLY A 70 -2.19 -14.08 29.31
C GLY A 70 -2.58 -13.17 28.16
N ARG A 71 -3.80 -12.62 28.18
CA ARG A 71 -4.30 -11.70 27.14
C ARG A 71 -3.50 -10.39 27.09
N LEU A 72 -3.16 -9.81 28.24
CA LEU A 72 -2.33 -8.59 28.29
C LEU A 72 -0.94 -8.82 27.72
N THR A 73 -0.31 -9.95 28.03
CA THR A 73 1.01 -10.29 27.47
C THR A 73 0.93 -10.57 25.97
N ALA A 74 -0.12 -11.24 25.50
CA ALA A 74 -0.36 -11.45 24.07
C ALA A 74 -0.58 -10.12 23.33
N ALA A 75 -1.40 -9.21 23.87
CA ALA A 75 -1.63 -7.89 23.30
C ALA A 75 -0.34 -7.05 23.25
N LYS A 76 0.49 -7.10 24.31
CA LYS A 76 1.81 -6.43 24.32
C LYS A 76 2.76 -6.99 23.26
N ARG A 77 2.74 -8.31 23.02
CA ARG A 77 3.55 -8.92 21.95
C ARG A 77 3.10 -8.44 20.59
N GLN A 78 1.79 -8.41 20.33
CA GLN A 78 1.24 -7.89 19.08
C GLN A 78 1.62 -6.42 18.84
N LEU A 79 1.56 -5.56 19.86
CA LEU A 79 2.03 -4.18 19.74
C LEU A 79 3.53 -4.07 19.45
N CYS A 80 4.34 -4.92 20.09
CA CYS A 80 5.79 -4.95 19.84
C CYS A 80 6.10 -5.45 18.41
N GLU A 81 5.38 -6.45 17.92
CA GLU A 81 5.50 -6.93 16.54
C GLU A 81 5.07 -5.87 15.52
N ALA A 82 3.94 -5.20 15.76
CA ALA A 82 3.48 -4.10 14.92
C ALA A 82 4.51 -2.96 14.87
N ALA A 83 5.05 -2.55 16.03
CA ALA A 83 6.07 -1.52 16.11
C ALA A 83 7.37 -1.90 15.36
N LYS A 84 7.77 -3.19 15.37
CA LYS A 84 8.91 -3.66 14.59
C LYS A 84 8.65 -3.60 13.08
N ILE A 85 7.44 -3.95 12.66
CA ILE A 85 7.04 -3.88 11.25
C ILE A 85 7.05 -2.41 10.79
N GLU A 86 6.47 -1.50 11.58
CA GLU A 86 6.49 -0.06 11.30
C GLU A 86 7.93 0.48 11.21
N ALA A 87 8.79 0.14 12.17
CA ALA A 87 10.19 0.54 12.14
C ALA A 87 10.92 0.02 10.88
N GLY A 88 10.65 -1.24 10.50
CA GLY A 88 11.18 -1.83 9.27
C GLY A 88 10.70 -1.12 8.01
N ALA A 89 9.41 -0.81 7.93
CA ALA A 89 8.81 -0.08 6.81
C ALA A 89 9.39 1.35 6.68
N CYS A 90 9.53 2.07 7.79
CA CYS A 90 10.17 3.39 7.81
C CYS A 90 11.63 3.34 7.35
N ALA A 91 12.39 2.32 7.76
CA ALA A 91 13.78 2.14 7.32
C ALA A 91 13.85 1.87 5.81
N ALA A 92 13.01 0.97 5.29
CA ALA A 92 12.93 0.68 3.85
C ALA A 92 12.54 1.92 3.03
N LEU A 93 11.57 2.71 3.50
CA LEU A 93 11.15 3.94 2.82
C LEU A 93 12.29 4.97 2.75
N ARG A 94 13.08 5.14 3.82
CA ARG A 94 14.24 6.03 3.81
C ARG A 94 15.30 5.61 2.78
N ILE A 95 15.56 4.30 2.68
CA ILE A 95 16.50 3.76 1.68
C ILE A 95 15.97 4.01 0.26
N ALA A 96 14.68 3.79 0.03
CA ALA A 96 14.06 4.04 -1.26
C ALA A 96 14.15 5.53 -1.67
N ILE A 97 13.85 6.45 -0.74
CA ILE A 97 13.97 7.90 -0.98
C ILE A 97 15.41 8.27 -1.32
N ALA A 98 16.39 7.80 -0.54
CA ALA A 98 17.81 8.08 -0.82
C ALA A 98 18.25 7.57 -2.21
N ARG A 99 17.71 6.43 -2.66
CA ARG A 99 18.00 5.88 -3.99
C ARG A 99 17.36 6.69 -5.10
N VAL A 100 16.16 7.23 -4.88
CA VAL A 100 15.51 8.14 -5.84
C VAL A 100 16.34 9.41 -5.97
N ASP A 101 16.74 10.02 -4.86
CA ASP A 101 17.56 11.24 -4.87
C ASP A 101 18.90 11.02 -5.62
N GLU A 102 19.54 9.87 -5.42
CA GLU A 102 20.76 9.49 -6.15
C GLU A 102 20.53 9.38 -7.66
N LEU A 103 19.48 8.67 -8.07
CA LEU A 103 19.13 8.50 -9.49
C LEU A 103 18.72 9.82 -10.15
N GLU A 104 18.01 10.68 -9.43
CA GLU A 104 17.67 12.03 -9.90
C GLU A 104 18.93 12.87 -10.09
N GLY A 105 19.90 12.76 -9.16
CA GLY A 105 21.22 13.35 -9.29
C GLY A 105 21.97 12.88 -10.54
N GLU A 106 22.00 11.57 -10.81
CA GLU A 106 22.59 10.99 -12.02
C GLU A 106 21.91 11.47 -13.30
N LEU A 107 20.57 11.53 -13.31
CA LEU A 107 19.82 12.03 -14.46
C LEU A 107 20.10 13.52 -14.73
N ASP A 108 20.20 14.33 -13.69
CA ASP A 108 20.58 15.73 -13.81
C ASP A 108 22.02 15.88 -14.27
N GLU A 109 22.95 15.03 -13.83
CA GLU A 109 24.31 15.00 -14.36
C GLU A 109 24.33 14.64 -15.84
N ILE A 110 23.60 13.61 -16.27
CA ILE A 110 23.47 13.22 -17.67
C ILE A 110 22.84 14.34 -18.50
N ARG A 111 21.83 15.03 -17.96
CA ARG A 111 21.15 16.15 -18.62
C ARG A 111 22.06 17.38 -18.74
N ARG A 112 22.89 17.64 -17.73
CA ARG A 112 23.85 18.75 -17.70
C ARG A 112 25.11 18.46 -18.50
N ARG A 113 25.51 17.19 -18.59
CA ARG A 113 26.59 16.77 -19.49
C ARG A 113 26.16 17.23 -20.88
N PRO A 114 26.91 18.16 -21.50
CA PRO A 114 26.64 18.52 -22.88
C PRO A 114 26.78 17.21 -23.64
N THR A 115 25.66 16.63 -24.06
CA THR A 115 25.70 15.54 -25.02
C THR A 115 26.51 16.11 -26.15
N GLY A 116 27.59 15.42 -26.54
CA GLY A 116 28.38 15.75 -27.72
C GLY A 116 27.58 15.74 -29.02
N SER A 117 26.24 15.69 -28.93
CA SER A 117 25.25 16.30 -29.81
C SER A 117 25.72 17.67 -30.28
N THR A 118 26.62 17.61 -31.25
CA THR A 118 26.61 18.46 -32.42
C THR A 118 25.17 18.43 -32.86
N ASN A 119 24.40 19.42 -32.40
CA ASN A 119 22.94 19.44 -32.42
C ASN A 119 22.44 19.77 -33.83
N ASP A 120 23.05 19.08 -34.79
CA ASP A 120 23.01 19.37 -36.19
C ASP A 120 21.60 19.04 -36.67
N PRO A 121 20.85 20.07 -37.08
CA PRO A 121 19.44 19.91 -37.42
C PRO A 121 19.21 18.88 -38.53
N ILE A 122 20.24 18.53 -39.31
CA ILE A 122 20.11 17.53 -40.37
C ILE A 122 20.00 16.09 -39.85
N TYR A 123 20.74 15.73 -38.79
CA TYR A 123 20.69 14.39 -38.19
C TYR A 123 19.39 14.19 -37.41
N ARG A 124 18.92 15.23 -36.69
CA ARG A 124 17.61 15.19 -36.00
C ARG A 124 16.43 15.00 -36.95
N ARG A 125 16.47 15.54 -38.17
CA ARG A 125 15.39 15.38 -39.16
C ARG A 125 15.15 13.92 -39.56
N VAL A 126 16.17 13.07 -39.44
CA VAL A 126 16.10 11.63 -39.75
C VAL A 126 16.21 10.74 -38.50
N GLY A 127 16.11 11.34 -37.30
CA GLY A 127 16.15 10.60 -36.03
C GLY A 127 17.51 9.97 -35.72
N LEU A 128 18.60 10.53 -36.26
CA LEU A 128 19.96 10.06 -36.01
C LEU A 128 20.73 11.02 -35.10
N ASP A 129 21.73 10.47 -34.43
CA ASP A 129 22.76 11.25 -33.73
C ASP A 129 23.90 11.62 -34.71
N ALA A 130 24.58 12.74 -34.47
CA ALA A 130 25.70 13.17 -35.30
C ALA A 130 26.87 12.16 -35.27
N ASP A 131 27.04 11.48 -34.14
CA ASP A 131 28.08 10.46 -33.92
C ASP A 131 27.66 9.05 -34.36
N ALA A 132 26.48 8.90 -35.01
CA ALA A 132 26.00 7.61 -35.47
C ALA A 132 27.00 6.96 -36.45
N PRO A 133 27.43 5.70 -36.27
CA PRO A 133 28.31 5.03 -37.23
C PRO A 133 27.71 4.94 -38.64
N ASP A 134 28.54 4.90 -39.68
CA ASP A 134 28.06 4.90 -41.08
C ASP A 134 27.11 3.75 -41.41
N TYR A 135 27.33 2.56 -40.82
CA TYR A 135 26.42 1.43 -41.00
C TYR A 135 25.02 1.72 -40.44
N VAL A 136 24.92 2.51 -39.35
CA VAL A 136 23.63 2.94 -38.79
C VAL A 136 22.95 3.94 -39.72
N VAL A 137 23.71 4.90 -40.27
CA VAL A 137 23.19 5.86 -41.25
C VAL A 137 22.64 5.14 -42.49
N GLN A 138 23.38 4.16 -43.01
CA GLN A 138 22.95 3.38 -44.17
C GLN A 138 21.72 2.52 -43.86
N ALA A 139 21.67 1.88 -42.68
CA ALA A 139 20.52 1.09 -42.25
C ALA A 139 19.27 1.98 -42.09
N ALA A 140 19.41 3.14 -41.45
CA ALA A 140 18.34 4.13 -41.31
C ALA A 140 17.84 4.64 -42.66
N ARG A 141 18.74 4.92 -43.62
CA ARG A 141 18.36 5.32 -44.98
C ARG A 141 17.54 4.23 -45.67
N ARG A 142 17.97 2.96 -45.58
CA ARG A 142 17.21 1.81 -46.14
C ARG A 142 15.84 1.67 -45.48
N ALA A 143 15.75 1.81 -44.16
CA ALA A 143 14.50 1.76 -43.42
C ALA A 143 13.55 2.89 -43.84
N HIS A 144 14.04 4.12 -43.98
CA HIS A 144 13.27 5.27 -44.47
C HIS A 144 12.73 5.04 -45.89
N ARG A 145 13.56 4.50 -46.81
CA ARG A 145 13.11 4.16 -48.16
C ARG A 145 11.98 3.14 -48.15
N LEU A 146 12.09 2.12 -47.29
CA LEU A 146 11.06 1.09 -47.16
C LEU A 146 9.76 1.61 -46.53
N ALA A 147 9.85 2.55 -45.59
CA ALA A 147 8.69 3.10 -44.88
C ALA A 147 7.96 4.19 -45.67
N LEU A 148 8.68 5.04 -46.39
CA LEU A 148 8.14 6.20 -47.11
C LEU A 148 7.95 5.94 -48.63
N HIS A 149 8.11 4.71 -49.09
CA HIS A 149 7.97 4.39 -50.52
C HIS A 149 6.58 4.75 -51.05
N PRO A 150 6.44 5.55 -52.12
CA PRO A 150 5.15 6.05 -52.61
C PRO A 150 4.18 4.94 -53.02
N ASP A 151 4.69 3.78 -53.48
CA ASP A 151 3.87 2.63 -53.88
C ASP A 151 3.16 1.93 -52.71
N LYS A 152 3.61 2.15 -51.48
CA LYS A 152 2.98 1.57 -50.27
C LYS A 152 1.82 2.40 -49.74
N HIS A 153 1.60 3.59 -50.28
CA HIS A 153 0.59 4.53 -49.79
C HIS A 153 -0.60 4.61 -50.74
N SER A 154 -1.79 4.85 -50.18
CA SER A 154 -3.01 5.06 -50.96
C SER A 154 -2.85 6.28 -51.89
N PRO A 155 -3.59 6.34 -53.03
CA PRO A 155 -3.45 7.44 -54.00
C PRO A 155 -3.56 8.84 -53.37
N GLU A 156 -4.44 9.00 -52.39
CA GLU A 156 -4.65 10.23 -51.62
C GLU A 156 -3.44 10.66 -50.77
N ARG A 157 -2.63 9.70 -50.31
CA ARG A 157 -1.46 9.94 -49.45
C ARG A 157 -0.13 9.87 -50.20
N ARG A 158 -0.16 9.47 -51.48
CA ARG A 158 1.04 9.27 -52.30
C ARG A 158 1.87 10.55 -52.43
N GLN A 159 1.22 11.69 -52.64
CA GLN A 159 1.89 12.98 -52.77
C GLN A 159 2.63 13.37 -51.47
N ALA A 160 1.94 13.32 -50.33
CA ALA A 160 2.55 13.60 -49.04
C ALA A 160 3.67 12.61 -48.68
N ALA A 161 3.52 11.34 -49.04
CA ALA A 161 4.58 10.34 -48.85
C ALA A 161 5.81 10.63 -49.73
N HIS A 162 5.60 11.05 -50.99
CA HIS A 162 6.67 11.44 -51.89
C HIS A 162 7.44 12.66 -51.36
N GLU A 163 6.75 13.68 -50.87
CA GLU A 163 7.38 14.86 -50.26
C GLU A 163 8.24 14.50 -49.05
N ARG A 164 7.72 13.62 -48.17
CA ARG A 164 8.46 13.13 -47.00
C ARG A 164 9.66 12.27 -47.40
N TYR A 165 9.52 11.45 -48.45
CA TYR A 165 10.60 10.63 -48.99
C TYR A 165 11.74 11.51 -49.53
N VAL A 166 11.42 12.51 -50.35
CA VAL A 166 12.40 13.43 -50.94
C VAL A 166 13.09 14.25 -49.84
N ALA A 167 12.35 14.75 -48.85
CA ALA A 167 12.90 15.48 -47.72
C ALA A 167 13.89 14.63 -46.89
N ALA A 168 13.56 13.36 -46.65
CA ALA A 168 14.42 12.43 -45.93
C ALA A 168 15.70 12.09 -46.73
N GLU A 169 15.59 11.79 -48.02
CA GLU A 169 16.75 11.52 -48.88
C GLU A 169 17.69 12.74 -48.97
N ALA A 170 17.13 13.95 -49.09
CA ALA A 170 17.93 15.18 -49.08
C ALA A 170 18.70 15.39 -47.76
N ALA A 171 18.11 15.00 -46.63
CA ALA A 171 18.80 15.00 -45.34
C ALA A 171 19.95 13.97 -45.30
N PHE A 172 19.72 12.74 -45.76
CA PHE A 172 20.78 11.73 -45.86
C PHE A 172 21.92 12.14 -46.80
N ASP A 173 21.62 12.78 -47.92
CA ASP A 173 22.65 13.29 -48.84
C ASP A 173 23.42 14.47 -48.24
N GLY A 174 22.78 15.29 -47.41
CA GLY A 174 23.47 16.32 -46.64
C GLY A 174 24.37 15.74 -45.54
N ILE A 175 23.97 14.64 -44.90
CA ILE A 175 24.80 13.88 -43.95
C ILE A 175 26.02 13.29 -44.66
N ALA A 176 25.84 12.63 -45.80
CA ALA A 176 26.93 12.04 -46.59
C ALA A 176 27.99 13.08 -46.98
N ARG A 177 27.54 14.24 -47.50
CA ARG A 177 28.43 15.35 -47.86
C ARG A 177 29.23 15.90 -46.68
N ARG A 178 28.66 15.95 -45.48
CA ARG A 178 29.38 16.40 -44.27
C ARG A 178 30.41 15.39 -43.78
N ARG A 179 30.21 14.10 -44.08
CA ARG A 179 31.12 13.01 -43.71
C ARG A 179 32.20 12.75 -44.77
N GLY A 180 32.15 13.42 -45.93
CA GLY A 180 33.13 13.25 -47.01
C GLY A 180 32.98 11.95 -47.81
N ALA A 181 31.77 11.37 -47.80
CA ALA A 181 31.41 10.18 -48.57
C ALA A 181 30.67 10.53 -49.87
#